data_AF-A0A2G6ELW6-F1
#
_entry.id   AF-A0A2G6ELW6-F1
#
_cell.length_a   1.000
_cell.length_b   1.000
_cell.length_c   1.000
_cell.angle_alpha   90.00
_cell.angle_beta   90.00
_cell.angle_gamma   90.00
#
_symmetry.space_group_name_H-M   'P 1'
#
loop_
_entity.id
_entity.type
_entity.pdbx_description
1 polymer ?
#
loop_
_entity_poly.entity_id
_entity_poly.type
_entity_poly.pdbx_seq_one_letter_code
_entity_poly.pdbx_strand_id
1 'polypeptide(L)'
;MKSIWKTNFKNFEITVENTWFNGERLFINNELKDEKYGTLSSELSCEIIDEENNVHRLKVSLGGFLRVKCSLFINESKIEITQIK
;
A
#
# COMPACT_ATOMS: atom_id res chain seq x y z
N MET A 1 13.30 -11.18 -3.77
CA MET A 1 12.65 -11.40 -2.46
C MET A 1 11.32 -10.66 -2.50
N LYS A 2 10.20 -11.30 -2.13
CA LYS A 2 8.88 -10.67 -2.18
C LYS A 2 8.48 -10.27 -0.77
N SER A 3 8.22 -8.99 -0.55
CA SER A 3 7.62 -8.50 0.68
C SER A 3 6.15 -8.19 0.46
N ILE A 4 5.32 -8.57 1.43
CA ILE A 4 3.88 -8.32 1.40
C ILE A 4 3.47 -7.73 2.73
N TRP A 5 2.74 -6.62 2.66
CA TRP A 5 2.11 -5.99 3.80
C TRP A 5 0.60 -6.01 3.64
N LYS A 6 -0.10 -6.18 4.77
CA LYS A 6 -1.55 -6.30 4.79
C LYS A 6 -2.14 -5.54 5.97
N THR A 7 -3.30 -4.93 5.75
CA THR A 7 -4.13 -4.35 6.80
C THR A 7 -5.59 -4.28 6.35
N ASN A 8 -6.49 -4.03 7.30
CA ASN A 8 -7.91 -3.86 7.04
C ASN A 8 -8.35 -2.45 7.46
N PHE A 9 -9.15 -1.81 6.62
CA PHE A 9 -9.72 -0.49 6.90
C PHE A 9 -11.16 -0.44 6.42
N LYS A 10 -12.14 -0.21 7.32
CA LYS A 10 -13.58 -0.04 6.98
C LYS A 10 -14.07 -1.05 5.91
N ASN A 11 -13.86 -2.34 6.14
CA ASN A 11 -14.19 -3.46 5.22
C ASN A 11 -13.34 -3.59 3.94
N PHE A 12 -12.37 -2.70 3.71
CA PHE A 12 -11.39 -2.82 2.65
C PHE A 12 -10.15 -3.56 3.14
N GLU A 13 -9.79 -4.61 2.41
CA GLU A 13 -8.52 -5.29 2.55
C GLU A 13 -7.46 -4.57 1.70
N ILE A 14 -6.48 -4.00 2.36
CA ILE A 14 -5.38 -3.29 1.71
C ILE A 14 -4.17 -4.21 1.70
N THR A 15 -3.67 -4.52 0.50
CA THR A 15 -2.47 -5.33 0.31
C THR A 15 -1.43 -4.54 -0.49
N VAL A 16 -0.22 -4.48 0.04
CA VAL A 16 0.93 -3.84 -0.62
C VAL A 16 1.96 -4.93 -0.90
N GLU A 17 2.41 -5.01 -2.16
CA GLU A 17 3.46 -5.94 -2.56
C GLU A 17 4.69 -5.17 -3.05
N ASN A 18 5.88 -5.59 -2.63
CA ASN A 18 7.14 -5.19 -3.22
C ASN A 18 7.91 -6.44 -3.66
N THR A 19 8.35 -6.45 -4.92
CA THR A 19 9.05 -7.61 -5.49
C THR A 19 10.50 -7.30 -5.89
N TRP A 20 11.03 -6.13 -5.51
CA TRP A 20 12.32 -5.54 -5.94
C TRP A 20 12.46 -5.37 -7.46
N PHE A 21 12.32 -6.45 -8.23
CA PHE A 21 12.51 -6.48 -9.68
C PHE A 21 11.21 -6.31 -10.48
N ASN A 22 10.07 -6.78 -9.96
CA ASN A 22 8.78 -6.64 -10.64
C ASN A 22 7.94 -5.48 -10.11
N GLY A 23 8.59 -4.56 -9.39
CA GLY A 23 7.99 -3.34 -8.88
C GLY A 23 7.19 -3.50 -7.59
N GLU A 24 6.44 -2.44 -7.31
CA GLU A 24 5.53 -2.28 -6.19
C GLU A 24 4.09 -2.19 -6.66
N ARG A 25 3.18 -2.81 -5.92
CA ARG A 25 1.76 -2.88 -6.27
C ARG A 25 0.89 -2.62 -5.05
N LEU A 26 -0.20 -1.90 -5.26
CA LEU A 26 -1.22 -1.63 -4.28
C LEU A 26 -2.52 -2.30 -4.72
N PHE A 27 -3.09 -3.11 -3.83
CA PHE A 27 -4.35 -3.80 -4.03
C PHE A 27 -5.37 -3.38 -2.98
N ILE A 28 -6.62 -3.21 -3.40
CA ILE A 28 -7.78 -3.03 -2.53
C ILE A 28 -8.76 -4.14 -2.86
N ASN A 29 -9.12 -4.98 -1.90
CA ASN A 29 -10.00 -6.15 -2.11
C ASN A 29 -9.54 -7.03 -3.29
N ASN A 30 -8.24 -7.27 -3.38
CA ASN A 30 -7.56 -8.01 -4.47
C ASN A 30 -7.59 -7.34 -5.86
N GLU A 31 -8.14 -6.13 -5.99
CA GLU A 31 -8.06 -5.36 -7.23
C GLU A 31 -6.83 -4.47 -7.25
N LEU A 32 -6.05 -4.54 -8.33
CA LEU A 32 -4.89 -3.67 -8.54
C LEU A 32 -5.37 -2.22 -8.72
N LYS A 33 -4.87 -1.32 -7.86
CA LYS A 33 -5.22 0.11 -7.92
C LYS A 33 -4.07 0.98 -8.40
N ASP A 34 -2.84 0.61 -8.09
CA ASP A 34 -1.65 1.35 -8.50
C ASP A 34 -0.44 0.41 -8.59
N GLU A 35 0.48 0.69 -9.51
CA GLU A 35 1.74 -0.03 -9.64
C GLU A 35 2.89 0.87 -10.11
N LYS A 36 4.08 0.61 -9.59
CA LYS A 36 5.33 1.29 -9.98
C LYS A 36 6.46 0.30 -10.16
N TYR A 37 7.39 0.61 -11.05
CA TYR A 37 8.52 -0.25 -11.38
C TYR A 37 9.84 0.49 -11.20
N GLY A 38 10.85 -0.22 -10.71
CA GLY A 38 12.26 0.16 -10.87
C GLY A 38 12.78 1.26 -9.95
N THR A 39 12.12 1.58 -8.83
CA THR A 39 12.57 2.66 -7.94
C THR A 39 13.02 2.13 -6.57
N LEU A 40 14.09 2.73 -6.01
CA LEU A 40 14.57 2.42 -4.66
C LEU A 40 13.57 2.86 -3.57
N SER A 41 12.72 3.83 -3.92
CA SER A 41 11.55 4.24 -3.16
C SER A 41 10.40 4.52 -4.10
N SER A 42 9.19 4.13 -3.74
CA SER A 42 7.98 4.43 -4.49
C SER A 42 6.87 4.93 -3.58
N GLU A 43 6.04 5.79 -4.16
CA GLU A 43 4.78 6.17 -3.56
C GLU A 43 3.65 5.62 -4.42
N LEU A 44 2.76 4.86 -3.80
CA LEU A 44 1.53 4.35 -4.41
C LEU A 44 0.34 5.09 -3.78
N SER A 45 -0.69 5.36 -4.57
CA SER A 45 -1.85 6.08 -4.09
C SER A 45 -3.14 5.59 -4.74
N CYS A 46 -4.23 5.61 -3.98
CA CYS A 46 -5.56 5.40 -4.52
C CYS A 46 -6.60 6.14 -3.68
N GLU A 47 -7.80 6.30 -4.21
CA GLU A 47 -8.95 6.76 -3.44
C GLU A 47 -9.93 5.60 -3.28
N ILE A 48 -10.47 5.44 -2.07
CA ILE A 48 -11.56 4.49 -1.77
C ILE A 48 -12.76 5.28 -1.26
N ILE A 49 -13.95 4.87 -1.67
CA ILE A 49 -15.22 5.48 -1.24
C ILE A 49 -15.90 4.45 -0.34
N ASP A 50 -16.24 4.85 0.89
CA ASP A 50 -16.94 3.97 1.83
C ASP A 50 -18.46 3.97 1.59
N GLU A 51 -19.17 3.13 2.35
CA GLU A 51 -20.63 3.01 2.27
C GLU A 51 -21.38 4.30 2.66
N GLU A 52 -20.72 5.21 3.38
CA GLU A 52 -21.23 6.51 3.79
C GLU A 52 -20.92 7.62 2.76
N ASN A 53 -20.39 7.27 1.58
CA ASN A 53 -19.89 8.19 0.54
C ASN A 53 -18.73 9.08 0.99
N ASN A 54 -17.98 8.71 2.03
CA ASN A 54 -16.76 9.40 2.39
C ASN A 54 -15.61 8.97 1.48
N VAL A 55 -14.87 9.95 0.97
CA VAL A 55 -13.65 9.70 0.20
C VAL A 55 -12.46 9.55 1.15
N HIS A 56 -11.76 8.44 1.03
CA HIS A 56 -10.54 8.15 1.75
C HIS A 56 -9.36 8.09 0.80
N ARG A 57 -8.41 9.01 0.98
CA ARG A 57 -7.17 9.08 0.20
C ARG A 57 -6.12 8.20 0.84
N LEU A 58 -5.76 7.15 0.12
CA LEU A 58 -4.75 6.20 0.52
C LEU A 58 -3.41 6.57 -0.10
N LYS A 59 -2.37 6.59 0.71
CA LYS A 59 -1.00 6.82 0.28
C LYS A 59 -0.09 5.80 0.95
N VAL A 60 0.67 5.09 0.15
CA VAL A 60 1.68 4.13 0.60
C VAL A 60 3.04 4.65 0.20
N SER A 61 3.96 4.70 1.15
CA SER A 61 5.36 5.03 0.93
C SER A 61 6.21 3.79 1.19
N LEU A 62 6.93 3.36 0.16
CA LEU A 62 7.87 2.25 0.17
C LEU A 62 9.27 2.79 0.00
N GLY A 63 10.19 2.35 0.85
CA GLY A 63 11.59 2.72 0.72
C GLY A 63 12.45 2.20 1.86
N GLY A 64 13.77 2.23 1.68
CA GLY A 64 14.73 1.84 2.70
C GLY A 64 15.99 1.22 2.12
N PHE A 65 17.14 1.51 2.73
CA PHE A 65 18.45 1.15 2.19
C PHE A 65 18.90 -0.28 2.57
N LEU A 66 18.51 -0.76 3.76
CA LEU A 66 18.87 -2.08 4.31
C LEU A 66 17.71 -3.07 4.32
N ARG A 67 16.48 -2.57 4.57
CA ARG A 67 15.22 -3.31 4.50
C ARG A 67 14.16 -2.36 3.96
N VAL A 68 13.29 -2.86 3.09
CA VAL A 68 12.15 -2.10 2.59
C VAL A 68 11.19 -1.87 3.76
N LYS A 69 10.90 -0.61 4.05
CA LYS A 69 9.84 -0.22 4.99
C LYS A 69 8.60 0.17 4.19
N CYS A 70 7.44 -0.21 4.70
CA CYS A 70 6.15 0.19 4.16
C CYS A 70 5.45 1.07 5.21
N SER A 71 5.05 2.27 4.81
CA SER A 71 4.20 3.14 5.61
C SER A 71 2.92 3.44 4.86
N LEU A 72 1.79 3.19 5.51
CA LEU A 72 0.46 3.46 4.97
C LEU A 72 -0.12 4.70 5.64
N PHE A 73 -0.74 5.56 4.85
CA PHE A 73 -1.45 6.75 5.29
C PHE A 73 -2.86 6.75 4.69
N ILE A 74 -3.86 7.08 5.49
CA ILE A 74 -5.24 7.29 5.06
C ILE A 74 -5.67 8.66 5.56
N ASN A 75 -6.08 9.56 4.66
CA ASN A 75 -6.44 10.94 5.01
C ASN A 75 -5.38 11.60 5.90
N GLU A 76 -4.10 11.50 5.50
CA GLU A 76 -2.92 12.04 6.20
C GLU A 76 -2.60 11.38 7.55
N SER A 77 -3.43 10.46 8.02
CA SER A 77 -3.18 9.70 9.25
C SER A 77 -2.42 8.42 8.95
N LYS A 78 -1.31 8.18 9.66
CA LYS A 78 -0.54 6.94 9.52
C LYS A 78 -1.31 5.77 10.12
N ILE A 79 -1.49 4.71 9.33
CA ILE A 79 -2.17 3.49 9.75
C ILE A 79 -1.15 2.36 9.89
N GLU A 80 -1.38 1.49 10.87
CA GLU A 80 -0.57 0.31 11.06
C GLU A 80 -0.77 -0.68 9.91
N ILE A 81 0.34 -1.20 9.40
CA ILE A 81 0.36 -2.21 8.36
C ILE A 81 1.37 -3.28 8.73
N THR A 82 0.96 -4.54 8.64
CA THR A 82 1.77 -5.67 9.10
C THR A 82 2.44 -6.35 7.92
N GLN A 83 3.75 -6.61 8.02
CA GLN A 83 4.45 -7.42 7.04
C GLN A 83 4.12 -8.90 7.29
N ILE A 84 3.56 -9.57 6.28
CA ILE A 84 3.21 -10.99 6.35
C ILE A 84 4.18 -11.88 5.57
N LYS A 85 4.98 -11.29 4.67
CA LYS A 85 5.99 -11.99 3.88
C LYS A 85 7.16 -11.08 3.57
#